data_AF-A0A1H2BRG3-F1
#
_entry.id   AF-A0A1H2BRG3-F1
#
_cell.length_a   1.000
_cell.length_b   1.000
_cell.length_c   1.000
_cell.angle_alpha   90.00
_cell.angle_beta   90.00
_cell.angle_gamma   90.00
#
_symmetry.space_group_name_H-M   'P 1'
#
loop_
_entity.id
_entity.type
_entity.pdbx_description
1 polymer ?
#
loop_
_entity_poly.entity_id
_entity_poly.type
_entity_poly.pdbx_seq_one_letter_code
_entity_poly.pdbx_strand_id
1 'polypeptide(L)'
;MNSGVEEAKLTLQRLIGKFALLFAFIYVLMVAAGFVRVAQGDQVPVSTWLLLVLPGIAFFPAVVDAVGLHRTADQARLRTLWRRCGLLAVAGMVLLVVVAFAAEGINS
;
A
#
# COMPACT_ATOMS: atom_id res chain seq x y z
N MET A 1 -27.25 -3.17 24.14
CA MET A 1 -25.93 -3.84 24.30
C MET A 1 -25.13 -3.90 22.98
N ASN A 2 -25.26 -2.89 22.10
CA ASN A 2 -24.67 -2.92 20.74
C ASN A 2 -23.61 -1.84 20.47
N SER A 3 -23.42 -0.86 21.37
CA SER A 3 -22.49 0.26 21.16
C SER A 3 -21.03 -0.19 21.06
N GLY A 4 -20.60 -1.10 21.94
CA GLY A 4 -19.22 -1.60 21.95
C GLY A 4 -18.82 -2.38 20.69
N VAL A 5 -19.76 -3.07 20.04
CA VAL A 5 -19.49 -3.82 18.80
C VAL A 5 -19.34 -2.87 17.60
N GLU A 6 -20.11 -1.78 17.55
CA GLU A 6 -20.00 -0.77 16.49
C GLU A 6 -18.72 0.06 16.63
N GLU A 7 -18.34 0.43 17.84
CA GLU A 7 -17.06 1.12 18.11
C GLU A 7 -15.86 0.23 17.75
N ALA A 8 -15.90 -1.06 18.09
CA ALA A 8 -14.85 -2.01 17.72
C ALA A 8 -14.72 -2.15 16.19
N LYS A 9 -15.84 -2.23 15.46
CA LYS A 9 -15.85 -2.29 13.99
C LYS A 9 -15.27 -1.03 13.35
N LEU A 10 -15.62 0.15 13.85
CA LEU A 10 -15.08 1.42 13.38
C LEU A 10 -13.57 1.52 13.63
N THR A 11 -13.13 1.06 14.80
CA THR A 11 -11.71 1.04 15.16
C THR A 11 -10.93 0.12 14.23
N LEU A 12 -11.45 -1.08 13.94
CA LEU A 12 -10.83 -2.01 13.01
C LEU A 12 -10.74 -1.44 11.59
N GLN A 13 -11.80 -0.80 11.09
CA GLN A 13 -11.82 -0.18 9.76
C GLN A 13 -10.78 0.93 9.63
N ARG A 14 -10.62 1.77 10.65
CA ARG A 14 -9.58 2.81 10.69
C ARG A 14 -8.18 2.22 10.78
N LEU A 15 -8.03 1.11 11.52
CA LEU A 15 -6.77 0.39 11.63
C LEU A 15 -6.29 -0.13 10.27
N ILE A 16 -7.20 -0.69 9.45
CA ILE A 16 -6.90 -1.11 8.07
C ILE A 16 -6.36 0.05 7.24
N GLY A 17 -6.96 1.25 7.36
CA GLY A 17 -6.45 2.44 6.69
C GLY A 17 -5.01 2.79 7.11
N LYS A 18 -4.68 2.66 8.40
CA LYS A 18 -3.31 2.88 8.89
C LYS A 18 -2.33 1.85 8.33
N PHE A 19 -2.71 0.58 8.26
CA PHE A 19 -1.88 -0.45 7.63
C PHE A 19 -1.67 -0.20 6.13
N ALA A 20 -2.71 0.24 5.41
CA ALA A 20 -2.58 0.60 4.00
C ALA A 20 -1.58 1.74 3.79
N LEU A 21 -1.60 2.77 4.65
CA LEU A 21 -0.62 3.85 4.65
C LEU A 21 0.79 3.35 4.98
N LEU A 22 0.93 2.44 5.95
CA LEU A 22 2.21 1.84 6.30
C LEU A 22 2.80 1.06 5.12
N PHE A 23 2.01 0.24 4.44
CA PHE A 23 2.48 -0.53 3.28
C PHE A 23 2.83 0.38 2.09
N ALA A 24 2.05 1.41 1.84
CA ALA A 24 2.39 2.42 0.84
C ALA A 24 3.70 3.17 1.21
N PHE A 25 3.93 3.44 2.49
CA PHE A 25 5.18 4.04 2.97
C PHE A 25 6.38 3.10 2.74
N ILE A 26 6.23 1.80 3.02
CA ILE A 26 7.27 0.79 2.72
C ILE A 26 7.58 0.77 1.22
N TYR A 27 6.56 0.83 0.36
CA TYR A 27 6.77 0.95 -1.07
C TYR A 27 7.60 2.20 -1.45
N VAL A 28 7.30 3.35 -0.87
CA VAL A 28 8.08 4.59 -1.10
C VAL A 28 9.54 4.42 -0.65
N LEU A 29 9.77 3.78 0.50
CA LEU A 29 11.13 3.48 0.96
C LEU A 29 11.88 2.57 -0.02
N MET A 30 11.21 1.56 -0.58
CA MET A 30 11.82 0.67 -1.57
C MET A 30 12.19 1.41 -2.87
N VAL A 31 11.32 2.30 -3.34
CA VAL A 31 11.61 3.18 -4.48
C VAL A 31 12.80 4.10 -4.18
N ALA A 32 12.82 4.72 -3.00
CA ALA A 32 13.92 5.57 -2.55
C ALA A 32 15.25 4.80 -2.46
N ALA A 33 15.24 3.57 -1.95
CA ALA A 33 16.41 2.69 -1.93
C ALA A 33 16.93 2.41 -3.36
N GLY A 34 16.03 2.21 -4.33
CA GLY A 34 16.41 2.09 -5.75
C GLY A 34 17.15 3.33 -6.28
N PHE A 35 16.68 4.54 -5.95
CA PHE A 35 17.37 5.78 -6.31
C PHE A 35 18.73 5.92 -5.63
N VAL A 36 18.84 5.54 -4.36
CA VAL A 36 20.12 5.56 -3.63
C VAL A 36 21.14 4.63 -4.30
N ARG A 37 20.73 3.44 -4.73
CA ARG A 37 21.62 2.51 -5.47
C ARG A 37 22.11 3.11 -6.77
N VAL A 38 21.22 3.70 -7.56
CA VAL A 38 21.62 4.42 -8.79
C VAL A 38 22.58 5.56 -8.49
N ALA A 39 22.35 6.34 -7.42
CA ALA A 39 23.23 7.42 -7.00
C ALA A 39 24.61 6.92 -6.54
N GLN A 40 24.70 5.69 -6.02
CA GLN A 40 25.95 5.03 -5.65
C GLN A 40 26.72 4.45 -6.85
N GLY A 41 26.14 4.49 -8.06
CA GLY A 41 26.75 3.99 -9.28
C GLY A 41 26.34 2.56 -9.66
N ASP A 42 25.42 1.93 -8.92
CA ASP A 42 24.85 0.63 -9.31
C ASP A 42 24.03 0.78 -10.60
N GLN A 43 24.24 -0.14 -11.54
CA GLN A 43 23.37 -0.26 -12.70
C GLN A 43 22.09 -0.97 -12.31
N VAL A 44 21.01 -0.22 -12.10
CA VAL A 44 19.67 -0.78 -11.89
C VAL A 44 18.99 -0.99 -13.24
N PRO A 45 18.62 -2.23 -13.61
CA PRO A 45 17.94 -2.51 -14.87
C PRO A 45 16.66 -1.69 -15.04
N VAL A 46 16.38 -1.23 -16.26
CA VAL A 46 15.15 -0.50 -16.59
C VAL A 46 13.90 -1.33 -16.27
N SER A 47 13.98 -2.66 -16.40
CA SER A 47 12.91 -3.59 -16.01
C SER A 47 12.53 -3.47 -14.54
N THR A 48 13.48 -3.26 -13.63
CA THR A 48 13.22 -3.07 -12.19
C THR A 48 12.36 -1.84 -11.94
N TRP A 49 12.61 -0.74 -12.66
CA TRP A 49 11.80 0.49 -12.57
C TRP A 49 10.38 0.27 -13.09
N LEU A 50 10.22 -0.43 -14.21
CA LEU A 50 8.91 -0.77 -14.76
C LEU A 50 8.11 -1.67 -13.81
N LEU A 51 8.76 -2.65 -13.19
CA LEU A 51 8.15 -3.53 -12.21
C LEU A 51 7.70 -2.77 -10.95
N LEU A 52 8.46 -1.78 -10.49
CA LEU A 52 8.09 -0.93 -9.36
C LEU A 52 6.86 -0.04 -9.60
N VAL A 53 6.46 0.20 -10.85
CA VAL A 53 5.24 0.96 -11.16
C VAL A 53 3.97 0.19 -10.76
N LEU A 54 3.98 -1.14 -10.91
CA LEU A 54 2.82 -2.00 -10.63
C LEU A 54 2.29 -1.87 -9.19
N PRO A 55 3.11 -2.02 -8.13
CA PRO A 55 2.65 -1.80 -6.76
C PRO A 55 2.22 -0.34 -6.52
N GLY A 56 2.84 0.64 -7.19
CA GLY A 56 2.44 2.04 -7.12
C GLY A 56 0.99 2.28 -7.60
N ILE A 57 0.58 1.63 -8.68
CA ILE A 57 -0.80 1.70 -9.21
C ILE A 57 -1.83 1.15 -8.21
N ALA A 58 -1.45 0.16 -7.39
CA ALA A 58 -2.32 -0.38 -6.36
C ALA A 58 -2.31 0.47 -5.07
N PHE A 59 -1.13 0.92 -4.63
CA PHE A 59 -1.00 1.69 -3.40
C PHE A 59 -1.56 3.11 -3.51
N PHE A 60 -1.46 3.76 -4.67
CA PHE A 60 -2.00 5.12 -4.84
C PHE A 60 -3.50 5.23 -4.51
N PRO A 61 -4.41 4.44 -5.13
CA PRO A 61 -5.82 4.46 -4.76
C PRO A 61 -6.05 3.93 -3.34
N ALA A 62 -5.23 3.01 -2.83
CA ALA A 62 -5.32 2.55 -1.43
C ALA A 62 -5.07 3.69 -0.43
N VAL A 63 -4.08 4.55 -0.69
CA VAL A 63 -3.77 5.73 0.14
C VAL A 63 -4.91 6.74 0.09
N VAL A 64 -5.47 7.01 -1.09
CA VAL A 64 -6.62 7.92 -1.24
C VAL A 64 -7.82 7.41 -0.43
N ASP A 65 -8.12 6.10 -0.54
CA ASP A 65 -9.21 5.48 0.22
C ASP A 65 -8.91 5.47 1.73
N ALA A 66 -7.65 5.24 2.14
CA ALA A 66 -7.23 5.29 3.53
C ALA A 66 -7.38 6.69 4.14
N VAL A 67 -7.02 7.75 3.41
CA VAL A 67 -7.28 9.13 3.85
C VAL A 67 -8.78 9.39 3.93
N GLY A 68 -9.57 8.86 2.99
CA GLY A 68 -11.03 8.91 3.00
C GLY A 68 -11.65 8.26 4.25
N LEU A 69 -11.11 7.13 4.71
CA LEU A 69 -11.52 6.44 5.93
C LEU A 69 -11.33 7.29 7.19
N HIS A 70 -10.31 8.14 7.22
CA HIS A 70 -10.04 9.02 8.37
C HIS A 70 -10.88 10.29 8.35
N ARG A 71 -11.29 10.77 7.17
CA ARG A 71 -12.07 12.00 7.00
C ARG A 71 -13.58 11.80 7.08
N THR A 72 -14.08 10.60 6.83
CA THR A 72 -15.52 10.36 6.68
C THR A 72 -16.14 9.79 7.96
N ALA A 73 -17.27 10.36 8.40
CA ALA A 73 -18.08 9.84 9.51
C ALA A 73 -19.31 9.01 9.06
N ASP A 74 -19.63 9.04 7.77
CA ASP A 74 -20.72 8.26 7.17
C ASP A 74 -20.40 6.76 7.13
N GLN A 75 -21.19 5.98 7.85
CA GLN A 75 -21.11 4.52 7.98
C GLN A 75 -21.24 3.77 6.64
N ALA A 76 -22.10 4.25 5.73
CA ALA A 76 -22.30 3.58 4.44
C ALA A 76 -21.05 3.74 3.57
N ARG A 77 -20.49 4.95 3.54
CA ARG A 77 -19.27 5.28 2.80
C ARG A 77 -18.03 4.61 3.42
N LEU A 78 -17.94 4.56 4.74
CA LEU A 78 -16.92 3.80 5.48
C LEU A 78 -16.89 2.34 5.02
N ARG A 79 -18.06 1.67 4.93
CA ARG A 79 -18.17 0.26 4.55
C ARG A 79 -17.55 -0.06 3.19
N THR A 80 -17.74 0.82 2.21
CA THR A 80 -17.21 0.64 0.86
C THR A 80 -15.70 0.95 0.82
N LEU A 81 -15.29 2.04 1.47
CA LEU A 81 -13.90 2.47 1.51
C LEU A 81 -13.00 1.44 2.19
N TRP A 82 -13.40 0.83 3.31
CA TRP A 82 -12.51 -0.09 4.04
C TRP A 82 -12.25 -1.37 3.25
N ARG A 83 -13.27 -1.90 2.57
CA ARG A 83 -13.12 -3.10 1.72
C ARG A 83 -12.18 -2.83 0.57
N ARG A 84 -12.41 -1.72 -0.14
CA ARG A 84 -11.61 -1.33 -1.30
C ARG A 84 -10.17 -0.99 -0.91
N CYS A 85 -9.99 -0.20 0.13
CA CYS A 85 -8.68 0.12 0.71
C CYS A 85 -7.93 -1.14 1.13
N GLY A 86 -8.59 -2.06 1.85
CA GLY A 86 -7.98 -3.31 2.29
C GLY A 86 -7.55 -4.21 1.13
N LEU A 87 -8.43 -4.38 0.13
CA LEU A 87 -8.13 -5.17 -1.06
C LEU A 87 -6.95 -4.58 -1.85
N LEU A 88 -6.95 -3.27 -2.07
CA LEU A 88 -5.88 -2.59 -2.80
C LEU A 88 -4.55 -2.61 -2.02
N ALA A 89 -4.59 -2.46 -0.70
CA ALA A 89 -3.40 -2.55 0.14
C ALA A 89 -2.78 -3.95 0.11
N VAL A 90 -3.61 -5.01 0.22
CA VAL A 90 -3.16 -6.40 0.11
C VAL A 90 -2.62 -6.69 -1.29
N ALA A 91 -3.34 -6.29 -2.33
CA ALA A 91 -2.89 -6.45 -3.71
C ALA A 91 -1.56 -5.73 -3.98
N GLY A 92 -1.42 -4.48 -3.52
CA GLY A 92 -0.19 -3.72 -3.61
C GLY A 92 0.97 -4.40 -2.87
N MET A 93 0.71 -4.97 -1.70
CA MET A 93 1.74 -5.69 -0.93
C MET A 93 2.16 -6.98 -1.64
N VAL A 94 1.22 -7.76 -2.16
CA VAL A 94 1.54 -8.97 -2.95
C VAL A 94 2.36 -8.60 -4.18
N LEU A 95 1.97 -7.56 -4.92
CA LEU A 95 2.73 -7.06 -6.06
C LEU A 95 4.14 -6.62 -5.64
N LEU A 96 4.27 -5.92 -4.52
CA LEU A 96 5.57 -5.46 -4.01
C LEU A 96 6.50 -6.62 -3.69
N VAL A 97 6.00 -7.67 -3.05
CA VAL A 97 6.76 -8.89 -2.75
C VAL A 97 7.19 -9.59 -4.04
N VAL A 98 6.27 -9.75 -5.01
CA VAL A 98 6.59 -10.36 -6.31
C VAL A 98 7.67 -9.55 -7.05
N VAL A 99 7.57 -8.23 -7.04
CA VAL A 99 8.56 -7.33 -7.65
C VAL A 99 9.91 -7.44 -6.95
N ALA A 100 9.95 -7.56 -5.62
CA ALA A 100 11.19 -7.75 -4.88
C ALA A 100 11.91 -9.04 -5.30
N PHE A 101 11.20 -10.16 -5.36
CA PHE A 101 11.78 -11.44 -5.82
C PHE A 101 12.18 -11.40 -7.29
N ALA A 102 11.37 -10.79 -8.16
CA ALA A 102 11.71 -10.65 -9.57
C ALA A 102 12.96 -9.79 -9.77
N ALA A 103 13.08 -8.68 -9.03
CA ALA A 103 14.25 -7.82 -9.08
C ALA A 103 15.51 -8.52 -8.56
N GLU A 104 15.40 -9.34 -7.51
CA GLU A 104 16.51 -10.16 -7.02
C GLU A 104 16.97 -11.18 -8.07
N GLY A 105 16.02 -11.87 -8.72
CA GLY A 105 16.32 -12.82 -9.79
C GLY A 105 16.92 -12.20 -11.05
N ILE A 106 16.60 -10.93 -11.35
CA ILE A 106 17.20 -10.19 -12.48
C ILE A 106 18.65 -9.75 -12.17
N ASN A 107 18.96 -9.49 -10.89
CA ASN A 107 20.26 -9.00 -10.46
C ASN A 107 21.23 -10.11 -10.01
N SER A 108 20.76 -11.37 -10.01
CA SER A 108 21.57 -12.58 -9.73
C SER A 108 22.23 -13.10 -11.00
#